data_AF-A0A7Y9YH65-F1
#
_entry.id   AF-A0A7Y9YH65-F1
#
_cell.length_a   1.000
_cell.length_b   1.000
_cell.length_c   1.000
_cell.angle_alpha   90.00
_cell.angle_beta   90.00
_cell.angle_gamma   90.00
#
_symmetry.space_group_name_H-M   'P 1'
#
loop_
_entity.id
_entity.type
_entity.pdbx_description
1 polymer ?
#
loop_
_entity_poly.entity_id
_entity_poly.type
_entity_poly.pdbx_seq_one_letter_code
_entity_poly.pdbx_strand_id
1 'polypeptide(L)'
;MSNKDDAAIAKIRSTFDQLEADRARWATASPPPTGSPLAEDDETWPSSPLSSHARQCLVCAWDHLDLTRLTIEQERSFPTAIYSVLRGALLGSAEALWLLTPGDPADRRERGLATTQEWLGKRIQWQHELTPDLLSIDDAARSGKQLKQLDTHLKAVTALRAKKFKLNATLIVEEAARQVFSTAPLVREAVREWRRLGGDAHALGWPLMGQSTSWGAKGPDGLAEANVVADMVSVANAYLLAWTLYRAAVTRLDELATVPQARN
;
A
#
# COMPACT_ATOMS: atom_id res chain seq x y z
N MET A 1 -12.40 26.37 -10.40
CA MET A 1 -12.18 24.97 -10.80
C MET A 1 -12.41 24.86 -12.30
N SER A 2 -11.60 24.09 -13.03
CA SER A 2 -11.82 23.85 -14.46
C SER A 2 -12.84 22.73 -14.66
N ASN A 3 -13.51 22.67 -15.83
CA ASN A 3 -14.43 21.56 -16.17
C ASN A 3 -13.75 20.17 -16.06
N LYS A 4 -12.41 20.11 -16.26
CA LYS A 4 -11.64 18.87 -16.09
C LYS A 4 -11.48 18.47 -14.62
N ASP A 5 -11.32 19.44 -13.73
CA ASP A 5 -11.24 19.19 -12.27
C ASP A 5 -12.57 18.68 -11.75
N ASP A 6 -13.68 19.27 -12.18
CA ASP A 6 -15.02 18.84 -11.79
C ASP A 6 -15.29 17.40 -12.24
N ALA A 7 -14.90 17.05 -13.47
CA ALA A 7 -15.01 15.69 -13.98
C ALA A 7 -14.09 14.70 -13.24
N ALA A 8 -12.89 15.14 -12.85
CA ALA A 8 -11.95 14.33 -12.08
C ALA A 8 -12.48 14.03 -10.67
N ILE A 9 -12.98 15.06 -9.98
CA ILE A 9 -13.63 14.93 -8.66
C ILE A 9 -14.85 14.03 -8.75
N ALA A 10 -15.68 14.17 -9.79
CA ALA A 10 -16.87 13.32 -9.97
C ALA A 10 -16.50 11.81 -10.03
N LYS A 11 -15.40 11.46 -10.71
CA LYS A 11 -14.89 10.07 -10.75
C LYS A 11 -14.39 9.58 -9.41
N ILE A 12 -13.77 10.44 -8.61
CA ILE A 12 -13.37 10.07 -7.24
C ILE A 12 -14.63 9.85 -6.39
N ARG A 13 -15.59 10.77 -6.44
CA ARG A 13 -16.87 10.71 -5.70
C ARG A 13 -17.68 9.46 -6.03
N SER A 14 -17.63 8.95 -7.27
CA SER A 14 -18.33 7.71 -7.63
C SER A 14 -17.81 6.45 -6.91
N THR A 15 -16.74 6.55 -6.13
CA THR A 15 -16.19 5.44 -5.33
C THR A 15 -16.60 5.50 -3.85
N PHE A 16 -17.20 6.60 -3.39
CA PHE A 16 -17.40 6.87 -1.96
C PHE A 16 -18.36 5.90 -1.29
N ASP A 17 -19.47 5.54 -1.95
CA ASP A 17 -20.43 4.57 -1.42
C ASP A 17 -19.76 3.22 -1.14
N GLN A 18 -18.87 2.77 -2.03
CA GLN A 18 -18.15 1.52 -1.86
C GLN A 18 -17.08 1.63 -0.76
N LEU A 19 -16.37 2.77 -0.65
CA LEU A 19 -15.44 3.00 0.47
C LEU A 19 -16.13 2.98 1.82
N GLU A 20 -17.31 3.59 1.93
CA GLU A 20 -18.11 3.57 3.15
C GLU A 20 -18.64 2.18 3.47
N ALA A 21 -19.08 1.41 2.47
CA ALA A 21 -19.45 0.01 2.66
C ALA A 21 -18.25 -0.82 3.17
N ASP A 22 -17.05 -0.56 2.64
CA ASP A 22 -15.83 -1.23 3.06
C ASP A 22 -15.40 -0.85 4.50
N ARG A 23 -15.81 0.31 5.04
CA ARG A 23 -15.55 0.72 6.44
C ARG A 23 -15.99 -0.35 7.45
N ALA A 24 -17.22 -0.85 7.29
CA ALA A 24 -17.77 -1.87 8.18
C ALA A 24 -17.01 -3.20 8.06
N ARG A 25 -16.56 -3.56 6.85
CA ARG A 25 -15.74 -4.76 6.61
C ARG A 25 -14.44 -4.74 7.39
N TRP A 26 -13.80 -3.57 7.47
CA TRP A 26 -12.50 -3.43 8.10
C TRP A 26 -12.55 -3.34 9.63
N ALA A 27 -13.71 -2.98 10.20
CA ALA A 27 -13.92 -2.87 11.64
C ALA A 27 -13.67 -4.18 12.41
N THR A 28 -13.92 -5.35 11.81
CA THR A 28 -13.77 -6.65 12.48
C THR A 28 -12.92 -7.62 11.68
N ALA A 29 -11.83 -8.10 12.27
CA ALA A 29 -11.03 -9.19 11.71
C ALA A 29 -11.70 -10.55 11.99
N SER A 30 -11.82 -11.38 10.96
CA SER A 30 -12.20 -12.78 11.08
C SER A 30 -11.19 -13.61 10.29
N PRO A 31 -10.74 -14.76 10.82
CA PRO A 31 -9.88 -15.66 10.08
C PRO A 31 -10.60 -16.17 8.82
N PRO A 32 -9.86 -16.53 7.76
CA PRO A 32 -10.47 -17.14 6.58
C PRO A 32 -11.17 -18.45 6.97
N PRO A 33 -12.30 -18.81 6.32
CA PRO A 33 -12.99 -20.07 6.58
C PRO A 33 -12.08 -21.28 6.41
N THR A 34 -12.15 -22.24 7.33
CA THR A 34 -11.43 -23.52 7.21
C THR A 34 -11.78 -24.21 5.89
N GLY A 35 -10.76 -24.71 5.18
CA GLY A 35 -10.91 -25.33 3.85
C GLY A 35 -10.95 -24.35 2.69
N SER A 36 -10.81 -23.04 2.94
CA SER A 36 -10.53 -22.07 1.87
C SER A 36 -9.03 -22.07 1.51
N PRO A 37 -8.65 -21.76 0.26
CA PRO A 37 -7.25 -21.62 -0.13
C PRO A 37 -6.45 -20.68 0.77
N LEU A 38 -7.07 -19.61 1.26
CA LEU A 38 -6.41 -18.65 2.12
C LEU A 38 -6.14 -19.19 3.54
N ALA A 39 -7.05 -20.03 4.07
CA ALA A 39 -6.82 -20.71 5.34
C ALA A 39 -5.66 -21.71 5.26
N GLU A 40 -5.52 -22.43 4.14
CA GLU A 40 -4.36 -23.31 3.91
C GLU A 40 -3.05 -22.53 3.79
N ASP A 41 -3.07 -21.35 3.17
CA ASP A 41 -1.88 -20.51 3.07
C ASP A 41 -1.43 -20.01 4.46
N ASP A 42 -2.39 -19.68 5.32
CA ASP A 42 -2.15 -19.22 6.70
C ASP A 42 -1.46 -20.26 7.60
N GLU A 43 -1.65 -21.54 7.33
CA GLU A 43 -0.99 -22.64 8.07
C GLU A 43 0.54 -22.63 7.92
N THR A 44 1.07 -21.98 6.88
CA THR A 44 2.52 -21.89 6.64
C THR A 44 3.24 -21.15 7.76
N TRP A 45 2.62 -20.08 8.30
CA TRP A 45 3.18 -19.31 9.40
C TRP A 45 2.07 -18.74 10.29
N PRO A 46 1.50 -19.54 11.21
CA PRO A 46 0.32 -19.14 11.98
C PRO A 46 0.53 -17.91 12.87
N SER A 47 1.78 -17.63 13.27
CA SER A 47 2.12 -16.46 14.10
C SER A 47 1.99 -15.14 13.35
N SER A 48 2.03 -15.15 12.01
CA SER A 48 1.75 -13.98 11.17
C SER A 48 1.14 -14.44 9.85
N PRO A 49 -0.17 -14.77 9.85
CA PRO A 49 -0.84 -15.37 8.69
C PRO A 49 -0.77 -14.49 7.44
N LEU A 50 -0.78 -15.10 6.24
CA LEU A 50 -0.76 -14.35 4.98
C LEU A 50 -2.00 -13.47 4.84
N SER A 51 -3.17 -14.01 5.21
CA SER A 51 -4.45 -13.31 5.21
C SER A 51 -4.42 -12.03 6.05
N SER A 52 -3.77 -12.09 7.22
CA SER A 52 -3.60 -10.94 8.11
C SER A 52 -2.74 -9.85 7.48
N HIS A 53 -1.65 -10.20 6.80
CA HIS A 53 -0.83 -9.21 6.09
C HIS A 53 -1.59 -8.58 4.94
N ALA A 54 -2.23 -9.39 4.09
CA ALA A 54 -3.03 -8.89 2.97
C ALA A 54 -4.15 -7.96 3.45
N ARG A 55 -4.83 -8.33 4.55
CA ARG A 55 -5.84 -7.49 5.20
C ARG A 55 -5.25 -6.20 5.74
N GLN A 56 -4.11 -6.23 6.43
CA GLN A 56 -3.45 -5.03 6.94
C GLN A 56 -3.11 -4.06 5.81
N CYS A 57 -2.57 -4.56 4.70
CA CYS A 57 -2.29 -3.77 3.50
C CYS A 57 -3.58 -3.13 2.94
N LEU A 58 -4.69 -3.87 2.90
CA LEU A 58 -5.99 -3.35 2.45
C LEU A 58 -6.59 -2.31 3.40
N VAL A 59 -6.50 -2.51 4.72
CA VAL A 59 -6.98 -1.53 5.72
C VAL A 59 -6.19 -0.23 5.60
N CYS A 60 -4.85 -0.33 5.52
CA CYS A 60 -3.99 0.83 5.32
C CYS A 60 -4.32 1.56 4.00
N ALA A 61 -4.53 0.81 2.92
CA ALA A 61 -4.91 1.39 1.64
C ALA A 61 -6.26 2.11 1.72
N TRP A 62 -7.25 1.48 2.35
CA TRP A 62 -8.58 2.04 2.59
C TRP A 62 -8.50 3.32 3.42
N ASP A 63 -7.76 3.34 4.53
CA ASP A 63 -7.58 4.54 5.39
C ASP A 63 -7.02 5.73 4.58
N HIS A 64 -6.03 5.49 3.73
CA HIS A 64 -5.45 6.53 2.87
C HIS A 64 -6.43 7.02 1.78
N LEU A 65 -7.23 6.12 1.21
CA LEU A 65 -8.28 6.49 0.25
C LEU A 65 -9.41 7.28 0.95
N ASP A 66 -9.83 6.85 2.14
CA ASP A 66 -10.84 7.53 2.96
C ASP A 66 -10.36 8.92 3.40
N LEU A 67 -9.09 9.07 3.77
CA LEU A 67 -8.51 10.38 4.04
C LEU A 67 -8.58 11.30 2.81
N THR A 68 -8.30 10.77 1.62
CA THR A 68 -8.44 11.55 0.38
C THR A 68 -9.89 11.96 0.14
N ARG A 69 -10.85 11.05 0.36
CA ARG A 69 -12.30 11.36 0.32
C ARG A 69 -12.63 12.52 1.26
N LEU A 70 -12.22 12.45 2.52
CA LEU A 70 -12.48 13.49 3.52
C LEU A 70 -11.90 14.84 3.11
N THR A 71 -10.71 14.88 2.51
CA THR A 71 -10.15 16.16 2.01
C THR A 71 -10.97 16.77 0.88
N ILE A 72 -11.52 15.94 -0.01
CA ILE A 72 -12.37 16.38 -1.12
C ILE A 72 -13.73 16.87 -0.61
N GLU A 73 -14.33 16.17 0.36
CA GLU A 73 -15.61 16.57 0.97
C GLU A 73 -15.50 17.87 1.77
N GLN A 74 -14.36 18.09 2.43
CA GLN A 74 -14.08 19.34 3.15
C GLN A 74 -13.57 20.46 2.23
N GLU A 75 -13.52 20.23 0.91
CA GLU A 75 -13.01 21.17 -0.08
C GLU A 75 -11.60 21.71 0.26
N ARG A 76 -10.79 20.88 0.93
CA ARG A 76 -9.47 21.26 1.43
C ARG A 76 -8.39 20.65 0.54
N SER A 77 -7.68 21.52 -0.17
CA SER A 77 -6.58 21.13 -1.04
C SER A 77 -5.22 21.19 -0.31
N PHE A 78 -4.41 20.16 -0.52
CA PHE A 78 -3.02 20.12 -0.07
C PHE A 78 -2.12 19.91 -1.29
N PRO A 79 -1.32 20.90 -1.71
CA PRO A 79 -0.55 20.83 -2.95
C PRO A 79 0.39 19.63 -3.06
N THR A 80 0.95 19.16 -1.94
CA THR A 80 1.97 18.09 -1.92
C THR A 80 1.60 16.93 -1.01
N ALA A 81 1.06 17.22 0.18
CA ALA A 81 0.77 16.19 1.19
C ALA A 81 -0.24 15.13 0.72
N ILE A 82 -1.19 15.49 -0.15
CA ILE A 82 -2.17 14.52 -0.68
C ILE A 82 -1.50 13.39 -1.48
N TYR A 83 -0.38 13.68 -2.14
CA TYR A 83 0.36 12.68 -2.91
C TYR A 83 1.11 11.69 -2.00
N SER A 84 1.56 12.14 -0.82
CA SER A 84 2.10 11.24 0.21
C SER A 84 1.04 10.28 0.74
N VAL A 85 -0.19 10.76 0.95
CA VAL A 85 -1.33 9.93 1.33
C VAL A 85 -1.63 8.89 0.24
N LEU A 86 -1.74 9.34 -1.02
CA LEU A 86 -2.02 8.45 -2.15
C LEU A 86 -0.89 7.45 -2.44
N ARG A 87 0.36 7.77 -2.06
CA ARG A 87 1.48 6.81 -2.09
C ARG A 87 1.20 5.61 -1.20
N GLY A 88 0.73 5.85 0.03
CA GLY A 88 0.36 4.81 0.98
C GLY A 88 -0.78 3.96 0.46
N ALA A 89 -1.83 4.60 -0.09
CA ALA A 89 -2.94 3.92 -0.75
C ALA A 89 -2.46 2.98 -1.87
N LEU A 90 -1.60 3.47 -2.76
CA LEU A 90 -1.10 2.71 -3.89
C LEU A 90 -0.25 1.51 -3.45
N LEU A 91 0.69 1.71 -2.52
CA LEU A 91 1.55 0.62 -2.05
C LEU A 91 0.74 -0.46 -1.34
N GLY A 92 -0.13 -0.08 -0.39
CA GLY A 92 -0.96 -1.04 0.34
C GLY A 92 -1.85 -1.86 -0.59
N SER A 93 -2.46 -1.19 -1.59
CA SER A 93 -3.28 -1.86 -2.60
C SER A 93 -2.47 -2.83 -3.46
N ALA A 94 -1.31 -2.39 -3.93
CA ALA A 94 -0.44 -3.20 -4.77
C ALA A 94 0.15 -4.40 -4.02
N GLU A 95 0.58 -4.22 -2.78
CA GLU A 95 1.16 -5.29 -1.95
C GLU A 95 0.12 -6.34 -1.59
N ALA A 96 -1.10 -5.93 -1.21
CA ALA A 96 -2.20 -6.87 -1.01
C ALA A 96 -2.49 -7.69 -2.28
N LEU A 97 -2.61 -7.01 -3.43
CA LEU A 97 -2.83 -7.70 -4.69
C LEU A 97 -1.67 -8.65 -5.03
N TRP A 98 -0.44 -8.19 -4.87
CA TRP A 98 0.76 -8.98 -5.12
C TRP A 98 0.83 -10.23 -4.23
N LEU A 99 0.47 -10.14 -2.95
CA LEU A 99 0.40 -11.31 -2.06
C LEU A 99 -0.63 -12.34 -2.55
N LEU A 100 -1.81 -11.88 -2.98
CA LEU A 100 -2.97 -12.73 -3.23
C LEU A 100 -3.09 -13.23 -4.68
N THR A 101 -2.43 -12.58 -5.64
CA THR A 101 -2.64 -12.90 -7.06
C THR A 101 -2.08 -14.26 -7.49
N PRO A 102 -0.88 -14.73 -7.07
CA PRO A 102 -0.33 -15.98 -7.59
C PRO A 102 -1.35 -17.12 -7.52
N GLY A 103 -1.53 -17.81 -8.65
CA GLY A 103 -2.44 -18.96 -8.74
C GLY A 103 -1.90 -20.15 -7.94
N ASP A 104 -0.59 -20.34 -7.96
CA ASP A 104 0.10 -21.36 -7.19
C ASP A 104 0.17 -20.97 -5.68
N PRO A 105 -0.38 -21.80 -4.77
CA PRO A 105 -0.26 -21.59 -3.33
C PRO A 105 1.19 -21.46 -2.84
N ALA A 106 2.14 -22.20 -3.42
CA ALA A 106 3.54 -22.13 -3.01
C ALA A 106 4.14 -20.73 -3.23
N ASP A 107 3.78 -20.08 -4.33
CA ASP A 107 4.21 -18.71 -4.61
C ASP A 107 3.55 -17.70 -3.67
N ARG A 108 2.26 -17.85 -3.34
CA ARG A 108 1.60 -16.98 -2.34
C ARG A 108 2.28 -17.11 -0.98
N ARG A 109 2.48 -18.34 -0.50
CA ARG A 109 3.13 -18.63 0.79
C ARG A 109 4.54 -18.06 0.86
N GLU A 110 5.34 -18.23 -0.20
CA GLU A 110 6.68 -17.64 -0.28
C GLU A 110 6.63 -16.09 -0.24
N ARG A 111 5.67 -15.44 -0.92
CA ARG A 111 5.49 -13.98 -0.83
C ARG A 111 5.09 -13.55 0.59
N GLY A 112 4.23 -14.30 1.26
CA GLY A 112 3.85 -14.07 2.67
C GLY A 112 5.04 -14.19 3.63
N LEU A 113 5.86 -15.22 3.47
CA LEU A 113 7.09 -15.40 4.26
C LEU A 113 8.11 -14.29 3.99
N ALA A 114 8.31 -13.88 2.73
CA ALA A 114 9.18 -12.77 2.37
C ALA A 114 8.74 -11.45 3.02
N THR A 115 7.42 -11.20 3.06
CA THR A 115 6.80 -10.03 3.71
C THR A 115 6.99 -10.06 5.22
N THR A 116 6.75 -11.22 5.84
CA THR A 116 6.99 -11.41 7.27
C THR A 116 8.46 -11.20 7.62
N GLN A 117 9.39 -11.71 6.80
CA GLN A 117 10.82 -11.55 7.02
C GLN A 117 11.24 -10.07 6.97
N GLU A 118 10.76 -9.30 5.98
CA GLU A 118 11.05 -7.86 5.87
C GLU A 118 10.49 -7.11 7.08
N TRP A 119 9.24 -7.40 7.48
CA TRP A 119 8.60 -6.75 8.62
C TRP A 119 9.33 -7.01 9.93
N LEU A 120 9.68 -8.28 10.21
CA LEU A 120 10.48 -8.64 11.38
C LEU A 120 11.85 -7.96 11.35
N GLY A 121 12.53 -7.94 10.20
CA GLY A 121 13.82 -7.28 10.03
C GLY A 121 13.77 -5.78 10.32
N LYS A 122 12.76 -5.07 9.80
CA LYS A 122 12.54 -3.65 10.08
C LYS A 122 12.16 -3.40 11.53
N ARG A 123 11.34 -4.25 12.12
CA ARG A 123 10.99 -4.16 13.54
C ARG A 123 12.20 -4.36 14.44
N ILE A 124 13.07 -5.33 14.13
CA ILE A 124 14.34 -5.56 14.85
C ILE A 124 15.26 -4.34 14.71
N GLN A 125 15.42 -3.80 13.51
CA GLN A 125 16.22 -2.59 13.29
C GLN A 125 15.74 -1.43 14.17
N TRP A 126 14.44 -1.13 14.14
CA TRP A 126 13.85 -0.09 14.98
C TRP A 126 14.01 -0.38 16.47
N GLN A 127 13.84 -1.65 16.88
CA GLN A 127 13.97 -2.04 18.29
C GLN A 127 15.42 -1.88 18.80
N HIS A 128 16.43 -2.09 17.95
CA HIS A 128 17.83 -1.87 18.30
C HIS A 128 18.18 -0.39 18.51
N GLU A 129 17.43 0.52 17.89
CA GLU A 129 17.58 1.97 18.09
C GLU A 129 17.02 2.43 19.45
N LEU A 130 16.22 1.59 20.13
CA LEU A 130 15.74 1.85 21.49
C LEU A 130 16.83 1.50 22.51
N THR A 131 17.74 2.44 22.73
CA THR A 131 18.84 2.29 23.68
C THR A 131 18.37 2.40 25.14
N PRO A 132 19.06 1.78 26.12
CA PRO A 132 18.63 1.78 27.52
C PRO A 132 18.53 3.17 28.17
N ASP A 133 19.24 4.17 27.65
CA ASP A 133 19.15 5.57 28.08
C ASP A 133 17.87 6.28 27.61
N LEU A 134 17.18 5.71 26.62
CA LEU A 134 15.88 6.21 26.13
C LEU A 134 14.69 5.52 26.82
N LEU A 135 14.92 4.50 27.63
CA LEU A 135 13.89 3.64 28.20
C LEU A 135 13.92 3.62 29.73
N SER A 136 12.76 3.45 30.35
CA SER A 136 12.72 3.02 31.74
C SER A 136 13.33 1.61 31.89
N ILE A 137 13.73 1.21 33.10
CA ILE A 137 14.30 -0.12 33.37
C ILE A 137 13.33 -1.23 32.92
N ASP A 138 12.03 -1.07 33.21
CA ASP A 138 11.00 -2.04 32.84
C ASP A 138 10.81 -2.12 31.33
N ASP A 139 10.85 -0.97 30.64
CA ASP A 139 10.74 -0.91 29.19
C ASP A 139 11.98 -1.50 28.50
N ALA A 140 13.18 -1.29 29.07
CA ALA A 140 14.42 -1.91 28.60
C ALA A 140 14.39 -3.44 28.75
N ALA A 141 13.91 -3.95 29.89
CA ALA A 141 13.75 -5.38 30.11
C ALA A 141 12.72 -6.00 29.16
N ARG A 142 11.59 -5.31 28.91
CA ARG A 142 10.57 -5.74 27.93
C ARG A 142 11.13 -5.72 26.51
N SER A 143 11.84 -4.65 26.13
CA SER A 143 12.51 -4.50 24.84
C SER A 143 13.47 -5.66 24.56
N GLY A 144 14.33 -6.01 25.53
CA GLY A 144 15.26 -7.12 25.40
C GLY A 144 14.59 -8.49 25.23
N LYS A 145 13.45 -8.73 25.91
CA LYS A 145 12.65 -9.96 25.72
C LYS A 145 12.02 -10.02 24.33
N GLN A 146 11.44 -8.91 23.87
CA GLN A 146 10.82 -8.80 22.55
C GLN A 146 11.85 -9.02 21.44
N LEU A 147 13.04 -8.43 21.56
CA LEU A 147 14.11 -8.58 20.59
C LEU A 147 14.52 -10.06 20.41
N LYS A 148 14.70 -10.80 21.51
CA LYS A 148 15.01 -12.24 21.45
C LYS A 148 13.92 -13.06 20.75
N GLN A 149 12.66 -12.72 20.97
CA GLN A 149 11.53 -13.37 20.30
C GLN A 149 11.51 -13.05 18.81
N LEU A 150 11.71 -11.78 18.45
CA LEU A 150 11.79 -11.33 17.06
C LEU A 150 12.94 -12.02 16.32
N ASP A 151 14.14 -12.12 16.92
CA ASP A 151 15.27 -12.83 16.33
C ASP A 151 14.97 -14.31 16.10
N THR A 152 14.27 -14.95 17.05
CA THR A 152 13.85 -16.35 16.93
C THR A 152 12.87 -16.53 15.77
N HIS A 153 11.86 -15.64 15.67
CA HIS A 153 10.90 -15.66 14.58
C HIS A 153 11.55 -15.37 13.23
N LEU A 154 12.48 -14.41 13.17
CA LEU A 154 13.18 -14.07 11.93
C LEU A 154 13.98 -15.26 11.41
N LYS A 155 14.70 -15.97 12.29
CA LYS A 155 15.43 -17.20 11.93
C LYS A 155 14.48 -18.29 11.45
N ALA A 156 13.36 -18.51 12.14
CA ALA A 156 12.37 -19.51 11.75
C ALA A 156 11.75 -19.22 10.37
N VAL A 157 11.28 -17.99 10.13
CA VAL A 157 10.73 -17.58 8.82
C VAL A 157 11.79 -17.70 7.73
N THR A 158 13.03 -17.27 7.99
CA THR A 158 14.13 -17.36 7.02
C THR A 158 14.42 -18.82 6.64
N ALA A 159 14.32 -19.76 7.59
CA ALA A 159 14.51 -21.18 7.34
C ALA A 159 13.38 -21.83 6.52
N LEU A 160 12.16 -21.29 6.60
CA LEU A 160 11.00 -21.77 5.83
C LEU A 160 11.00 -21.29 4.38
N ARG A 161 11.71 -20.20 4.06
CA ARG A 161 11.75 -19.64 2.71
C ARG A 161 12.50 -20.55 1.74
N ALA A 162 11.86 -20.86 0.62
CA ALA A 162 12.47 -21.60 -0.47
C ALA A 162 13.24 -20.67 -1.42
N LYS A 163 12.79 -19.42 -1.59
CA LYS A 163 13.39 -18.45 -2.52
C LYS A 163 14.11 -17.34 -1.76
N LYS A 164 15.24 -16.88 -2.31
CA LYS A 164 16.01 -15.75 -1.75
C LYS A 164 15.84 -14.51 -2.64
N PHE A 165 14.70 -13.84 -2.48
CA PHE A 165 14.51 -12.51 -3.05
C PHE A 165 14.23 -11.48 -1.97
N LYS A 166 14.61 -10.23 -2.25
CA LYS A 166 14.27 -9.06 -1.44
C LYS A 166 13.01 -8.42 -1.99
N LEU A 167 12.18 -7.89 -1.10
CA LEU A 167 11.03 -7.10 -1.52
C LEU A 167 11.49 -5.83 -2.22
N ASN A 168 10.78 -5.47 -3.27
CA ASN A 168 11.00 -4.24 -4.00
C ASN A 168 9.65 -3.64 -4.32
N ALA A 169 9.30 -2.57 -3.62
CA ALA A 169 8.02 -1.88 -3.77
C ALA A 169 7.73 -1.46 -5.22
N THR A 170 8.75 -1.10 -6.01
CA THR A 170 8.56 -0.75 -7.42
C THR A 170 8.16 -1.96 -8.25
N LEU A 171 8.79 -3.13 -8.02
CA LEU A 171 8.41 -4.37 -8.71
C LEU A 171 7.04 -4.86 -8.25
N ILE A 172 6.73 -4.73 -6.96
CA ILE A 172 5.39 -5.06 -6.42
C ILE A 172 4.31 -4.24 -7.11
N VAL A 173 4.49 -2.92 -7.22
CA VAL A 173 3.54 -2.04 -7.95
C VAL A 173 3.44 -2.43 -9.42
N GLU A 174 4.57 -2.71 -10.08
CA GLU A 174 4.57 -3.11 -11.49
C GLU A 174 3.83 -4.45 -11.70
N GLU A 175 4.13 -5.47 -10.89
CA GLU A 175 3.50 -6.78 -10.97
C GLU A 175 2.00 -6.70 -10.68
N ALA A 176 1.58 -5.95 -9.65
CA ALA A 176 0.19 -5.72 -9.33
C ALA A 176 -0.55 -5.01 -10.47
N ALA A 177 0.06 -3.97 -11.05
CA ALA A 177 -0.50 -3.25 -12.19
C ALA A 177 -0.71 -4.16 -13.41
N ARG A 178 0.19 -5.13 -13.66
CA ARG A 178 0.05 -6.12 -14.76
C ARG A 178 -1.15 -7.06 -14.59
N GLN A 179 -1.66 -7.23 -13.37
CA GLN A 179 -2.85 -8.07 -13.11
C GLN A 179 -4.14 -7.36 -13.49
N VAL A 180 -4.14 -6.03 -13.48
CA VAL A 180 -5.35 -5.21 -13.63
C VAL A 180 -5.39 -4.53 -14.99
N PHE A 181 -4.25 -4.05 -15.47
CA PHE A 181 -4.19 -3.29 -16.72
C PHE A 181 -3.72 -4.15 -17.89
N SER A 182 -4.52 -4.14 -18.96
CA SER A 182 -4.32 -4.98 -20.15
C SER A 182 -3.21 -4.49 -21.09
N THR A 183 -2.69 -3.27 -20.91
CA THR A 183 -1.73 -2.67 -21.83
C THR A 183 -0.45 -2.20 -21.14
N ALA A 184 0.70 -2.41 -21.80
CA ALA A 184 2.00 -1.99 -21.30
C ALA A 184 2.09 -0.46 -20.99
N PRO A 185 1.46 0.45 -21.76
CA PRO A 185 1.42 1.87 -21.39
C PRO A 185 0.79 2.14 -20.02
N LEU A 186 -0.31 1.48 -19.67
CA LEU A 186 -0.98 1.68 -18.37
C LEU A 186 -0.15 1.12 -17.20
N VAL A 187 0.55 0.00 -17.41
CA VAL A 187 1.49 -0.52 -16.41
C VAL A 187 2.65 0.46 -16.17
N ARG A 188 3.20 1.03 -17.24
CA ARG A 188 4.25 2.07 -17.12
C ARG A 188 3.73 3.32 -16.43
N GLU A 189 2.48 3.70 -16.68
CA GLU A 189 1.82 4.81 -16.00
C GLU A 189 1.73 4.57 -14.49
N ALA A 190 1.32 3.37 -14.07
CA ALA A 190 1.26 3.00 -12.66
C ALA A 190 2.62 3.13 -11.95
N VAL A 191 3.69 2.67 -12.60
CA VAL A 191 5.07 2.78 -12.08
C VAL A 191 5.55 4.23 -12.08
N ARG A 192 5.17 5.03 -13.09
CA ARG A 192 5.49 6.47 -13.16
C ARG A 192 4.83 7.21 -12.01
N GLU A 193 3.54 7.00 -11.79
CA GLU A 193 2.81 7.61 -10.68
C GLU A 193 3.40 7.18 -9.34
N TRP A 194 3.69 5.89 -9.12
CA TRP A 194 4.40 5.43 -7.93
C TRP A 194 5.69 6.21 -7.64
N ARG A 195 6.51 6.46 -8.66
CA ARG A 195 7.75 7.24 -8.50
C ARG A 195 7.48 8.72 -8.23
N ARG A 196 6.49 9.31 -8.90
CA ARG A 196 6.07 10.70 -8.69
C ARG A 196 5.61 10.94 -7.25
N LEU A 197 4.67 10.12 -6.76
CA LEU A 197 4.18 10.16 -5.38
C LEU A 197 5.31 9.98 -4.37
N GLY A 198 6.35 9.21 -4.75
CA GLY A 198 7.56 9.05 -3.95
C GLY A 198 8.42 10.30 -3.85
N GLY A 199 8.49 11.10 -4.92
CA GLY A 199 9.17 12.39 -4.87
C GLY A 199 8.46 13.36 -3.92
N ASP A 200 7.12 13.42 -3.98
CA ASP A 200 6.31 14.24 -3.08
C ASP A 200 6.50 13.82 -1.61
N ALA A 201 6.49 12.52 -1.33
CA ALA A 201 6.68 11.97 0.02
C ALA A 201 8.05 12.27 0.64
N HIS A 202 9.09 12.43 -0.17
CA HIS A 202 10.44 12.80 0.28
C HIS A 202 10.74 14.30 0.15
N ALA A 203 9.71 15.13 -0.09
CA ALA A 203 9.85 16.57 -0.30
C ALA A 203 10.88 16.93 -1.39
N LEU A 204 11.02 16.10 -2.43
CA LEU A 204 11.86 16.41 -3.58
C LEU A 204 11.18 17.49 -4.42
N GLY A 205 11.96 18.43 -4.99
CA GLY A 205 11.39 19.54 -5.77
C GLY A 205 10.96 19.17 -7.20
N TRP A 206 11.49 18.09 -7.76
CA TRP A 206 11.22 17.72 -9.16
C TRP A 206 9.75 17.37 -9.48
N PRO A 207 8.94 16.74 -8.59
CA PRO A 207 7.51 16.52 -8.86
C PRO A 207 6.74 17.85 -8.96
N LEU A 208 7.16 18.88 -8.21
CA LEU A 208 6.54 20.20 -8.24
C LEU A 208 6.66 20.85 -9.63
N MET A 209 7.75 20.58 -10.35
CA MET A 209 7.96 21.07 -11.71
C MET A 209 6.92 20.50 -12.69
N GLY A 210 6.44 19.27 -12.44
CA GLY A 210 5.37 18.64 -13.21
C GLY A 210 3.95 19.03 -12.75
N GLN A 211 3.82 19.59 -11.55
CA GLN A 211 2.55 20.05 -10.95
C GLN A 211 2.33 21.57 -11.12
N SER A 212 3.34 22.28 -11.62
CA SER A 212 3.28 23.73 -11.78
C SER A 212 2.19 24.12 -12.76
N THR A 213 1.27 24.97 -12.31
CA THR A 213 0.10 25.41 -13.09
C THR A 213 0.35 26.72 -13.84
N SER A 214 1.39 27.47 -13.45
CA SER A 214 1.88 28.64 -14.15
C SER A 214 3.33 28.92 -13.78
N TRP A 215 4.08 29.49 -14.73
CA TRP A 215 5.42 30.01 -14.52
C TRP A 215 5.41 31.53 -14.68
N GLY A 216 6.03 32.24 -13.74
CA GLY A 216 6.30 33.67 -13.82
C GLY A 216 7.39 33.98 -14.85
N ALA A 217 7.69 35.27 -15.01
CA ALA A 217 8.83 35.70 -15.80
C ALA A 217 10.13 35.19 -15.17
N LYS A 218 11.13 34.89 -16.01
CA LYS A 218 12.47 34.56 -15.52
C LYS A 218 13.11 35.80 -14.91
N GLY A 219 13.58 35.68 -13.68
CA GLY A 219 14.38 36.68 -13.01
C GLY A 219 15.80 36.79 -13.59
N PRO A 220 16.59 37.77 -13.13
CA PRO A 220 17.97 37.98 -13.55
C PRO A 220 18.91 36.80 -13.24
N ASP A 221 18.53 35.93 -12.29
CA ASP A 221 19.21 34.68 -11.92
C ASP A 221 18.85 33.50 -12.85
N GLY A 222 17.95 33.71 -13.81
CA GLY A 222 17.47 32.69 -14.74
C GLY A 222 16.37 31.78 -14.18
N LEU A 223 15.92 32.01 -12.94
CA LEU A 223 14.86 31.24 -12.29
C LEU A 223 13.50 31.90 -12.51
N ALA A 224 12.44 31.10 -12.56
CA ALA A 224 11.05 31.59 -12.63
C ALA A 224 10.27 31.11 -11.42
N GLU A 225 9.49 32.00 -10.82
CA GLU A 225 8.52 31.63 -9.79
C GLU A 225 7.45 30.71 -10.38
N ALA A 226 6.99 29.71 -9.62
CA ALA A 226 5.96 28.78 -10.06
C ALA A 226 4.83 28.70 -9.03
N ASN A 227 3.58 28.71 -9.51
CA ASN A 227 2.43 28.41 -8.68
C ASN A 227 2.17 26.91 -8.69
N VAL A 228 2.22 26.30 -7.50
CA VAL A 228 1.93 24.88 -7.31
C VAL A 228 0.63 24.74 -6.52
N VAL A 229 -0.35 24.12 -7.15
CA VAL A 229 -1.61 23.71 -6.52
C VAL A 229 -1.81 22.23 -6.81
N ALA A 230 -2.59 21.53 -5.97
CA ALA A 230 -2.98 20.17 -6.32
C ALA A 230 -3.94 20.22 -7.51
N ASP A 231 -3.47 19.80 -8.68
CA ASP A 231 -4.29 19.52 -9.85
C ASP A 231 -5.17 18.31 -9.57
N MET A 232 -6.50 18.48 -9.67
CA MET A 232 -7.45 17.41 -9.34
C MET A 232 -7.43 16.29 -10.37
N VAL A 233 -6.94 16.54 -11.60
CA VAL A 233 -6.72 15.48 -12.58
C VAL A 233 -5.60 14.55 -12.13
N SER A 234 -4.47 15.08 -11.65
CA SER A 234 -3.36 14.30 -11.10
C SER A 234 -3.72 13.57 -9.81
N VAL A 235 -4.49 14.22 -8.92
CA VAL A 235 -5.05 13.57 -7.73
C VAL A 235 -5.95 12.41 -8.13
N ALA A 236 -6.88 12.62 -9.08
CA ALA A 236 -7.77 11.56 -9.55
C ALA A 236 -7.01 10.41 -10.22
N ASN A 237 -5.95 10.69 -10.99
CA ASN A 237 -5.14 9.65 -11.62
C ASN A 237 -4.51 8.73 -10.56
N ALA A 238 -3.85 9.31 -9.55
CA ALA A 238 -3.23 8.55 -8.47
C ALA A 238 -4.26 7.82 -7.59
N TYR A 239 -5.37 8.49 -7.25
CA TYR A 239 -6.46 7.92 -6.48
C TYR A 239 -7.10 6.74 -7.20
N LEU A 240 -7.51 6.91 -8.45
CA LEU A 240 -8.21 5.87 -9.21
C LEU A 240 -7.28 4.70 -9.53
N LEU A 241 -5.98 4.94 -9.73
CA LEU A 241 -4.99 3.87 -9.82
C LEU A 241 -4.97 3.03 -8.54
N ALA A 242 -4.80 3.66 -7.37
CA ALA A 242 -4.79 2.96 -6.09
C ALA A 242 -6.12 2.23 -5.83
N TRP A 243 -7.25 2.90 -6.06
CA TRP A 243 -8.60 2.34 -5.96
C TRP A 243 -8.80 1.10 -6.83
N THR A 244 -8.31 1.13 -8.08
CA THR A 244 -8.49 -0.01 -8.98
C THR A 244 -7.71 -1.23 -8.49
N LEU A 245 -6.46 -1.05 -8.04
CA LEU A 245 -5.69 -2.13 -7.45
C LEU A 245 -6.31 -2.62 -6.13
N TYR A 246 -6.82 -1.69 -5.32
CA TYR A 246 -7.51 -1.98 -4.07
C TYR A 246 -8.71 -2.91 -4.31
N ARG A 247 -9.59 -2.57 -5.25
CA ARG A 247 -10.77 -3.38 -5.59
C ARG A 247 -10.39 -4.74 -6.16
N ALA A 248 -9.35 -4.82 -6.97
CA ALA A 248 -8.83 -6.10 -7.45
C ALA A 248 -8.32 -6.98 -6.29
N ALA A 249 -7.59 -6.39 -5.34
CA ALA A 249 -7.09 -7.09 -4.16
C ALA A 249 -8.23 -7.54 -3.23
N VAL A 250 -9.24 -6.70 -3.01
CA VAL A 250 -10.44 -7.06 -2.25
C VAL A 250 -11.16 -8.25 -2.86
N THR A 251 -11.39 -8.20 -4.18
CA THR A 251 -12.04 -9.30 -4.92
C THR A 251 -11.23 -10.59 -4.79
N ARG A 252 -9.91 -10.51 -4.96
CA ARG A 252 -9.03 -11.67 -4.86
C ARG A 252 -8.99 -12.26 -3.45
N LEU A 253 -9.05 -11.42 -2.42
CA LEU A 253 -9.15 -11.86 -1.03
C LEU A 253 -10.43 -12.68 -0.81
N ASP A 254 -11.57 -12.19 -1.32
CA ASP A 254 -12.87 -12.87 -1.17
C ASP A 254 -12.91 -14.20 -1.95
N GLU A 255 -12.33 -14.24 -3.15
CA GLU A 255 -12.17 -15.47 -3.93
C GLU A 255 -11.38 -16.54 -3.17
N LEU A 256 -10.23 -16.15 -2.59
CA LEU A 256 -9.37 -17.08 -1.85
C LEU A 256 -9.94 -17.47 -0.48
N ALA A 257 -10.84 -16.66 0.08
CA ALA A 257 -11.57 -16.96 1.31
C ALA A 257 -12.83 -17.83 1.07
N THR A 258 -13.16 -18.16 -0.17
CA THR A 258 -14.31 -19.03 -0.50
C THR A 258 -13.90 -20.50 -0.45
N VAL A 259 -14.68 -21.34 0.24
CA VAL A 259 -14.49 -22.79 0.27
C VAL A 259 -14.92 -23.40 -1.07
N PRO A 260 -14.03 -24.07 -1.83
CA PRO A 260 -14.41 -24.72 -3.08
C PRO A 260 -15.46 -25.80 -2.82
N GLN A 261 -16.55 -25.79 -3.58
CA GLN A 261 -17.51 -26.90 -3.55
C GLN A 261 -16.83 -28.16 -4.12
N ALA A 262 -16.98 -29.30 -3.42
CA ALA A 262 -16.49 -30.57 -3.92
C ALA A 262 -17.09 -30.83 -5.31
N ARG A 263 -16.22 -31.04 -6.31
CA ARG A 263 -16.66 -31.51 -7.63
C ARG A 263 -17.14 -32.94 -7.45
N ASN A 264 -18.45 -33.15 -7.51
CA ASN A 264 -19.07 -34.48 -7.61
C ASN A 264 -18.63 -35.20 -8.89
#